data_AF-A0A8X6UDD2-F1
#
_entry.id   AF-A0A8X6UDD2-F1
#
_cell.length_a   1.000
_cell.length_b   1.000
_cell.length_c   1.000
_cell.angle_alpha   90.00
_cell.angle_beta   90.00
_cell.angle_gamma   90.00
#
_symmetry.space_group_name_H-M   'P 1'
#
loop_
_entity.id
_entity.type
_entity.pdbx_description
1 polymer ?
#
loop_
_entity_poly.entity_id
_entity_poly.type
_entity_poly.pdbx_seq_one_letter_code
_entity_poly.pdbx_strand_id
1 'polypeptide(L)'
;MIKQNTGTFLKAAVVIICLIGFLLQTFQFLFLYWTYPTVVDIQVSVPSEIEMPAISVCNGDGIRPDVICDLKRSFCCRKEMFDLNVSCKAEPEFFINGGPPRENTIVSYYKFFSETDLNSTVAGMLRLPLREYFKCKIVSGAGERKCDIDNAIIGSYYSDGDSPNFCFTINSLWLRPDVKVQKIKKFEKIQMEFFIDSTYTGGNALLDEVQSPRFNPLSSPAMQIAIHSPYIVASPFKSGVEFLGGKYYKVNIKADEKHLMPFPYQTDCTDYMAQWKARGGVGPLNQIMVLEECKLNATIAELGCVPFDIDYPHNETICKYCKNCPNNTRFGDDCTDLLRFYNQPCKSLTYHMNVEEKLVIFEKELVSNS
;
A
#
# COMPACT_ATOMS: atom_id res chain seq x y z
N MET A 1 -9.23 12.07 93.62
CA MET A 1 -8.85 10.95 92.72
C MET A 1 -9.34 11.23 91.31
N ILE A 2 -8.57 11.96 90.50
CA ILE A 2 -8.79 12.04 89.04
C ILE A 2 -7.40 12.24 88.43
N LYS A 3 -6.60 11.17 88.35
CA LYS A 3 -5.25 11.25 87.76
C LYS A 3 -4.92 9.97 87.02
N GLN A 4 -5.76 9.59 86.06
CA GLN A 4 -5.48 8.54 85.08
C GLN A 4 -6.60 8.51 84.04
N ASN A 5 -6.40 9.15 82.87
CA ASN A 5 -7.04 8.78 81.59
C ASN A 5 -6.67 9.67 80.40
N THR A 6 -6.04 10.83 80.62
CA THR A 6 -5.66 11.76 79.54
C THR A 6 -4.70 11.14 78.52
N GLY A 7 -3.77 10.28 78.96
CA GLY A 7 -2.83 9.60 78.07
C GLY A 7 -3.47 8.56 77.14
N THR A 8 -4.53 7.89 77.58
CA THR A 8 -5.26 6.89 76.77
C THR A 8 -6.09 7.57 75.69
N PHE A 9 -6.72 8.70 76.02
CA PHE A 9 -7.49 9.50 75.08
C PHE A 9 -6.61 10.09 73.97
N LEU A 10 -5.44 10.64 74.32
CA LEU A 10 -4.50 11.17 73.33
C LEU A 10 -4.00 10.08 72.36
N LYS A 11 -3.66 8.88 72.87
CA LYS A 11 -3.27 7.74 72.03
C LYS A 11 -4.39 7.31 71.09
N ALA A 12 -5.62 7.20 71.58
CA ALA A 12 -6.78 6.85 70.76
C ALA A 12 -7.04 7.91 69.67
N ALA A 13 -6.96 9.20 70.01
CA ALA A 13 -7.12 10.30 69.04
C ALA A 13 -6.05 10.26 67.94
N VAL A 14 -4.78 10.04 68.30
CA VAL A 14 -3.70 9.89 67.31
C VAL A 14 -3.97 8.71 66.39
N VAL A 15 -4.36 7.55 66.93
CA VAL A 15 -4.70 6.36 66.12
C VAL A 15 -5.86 6.65 65.16
N ILE A 16 -6.92 7.33 65.63
CA ILE A 16 -8.07 7.69 64.79
C ILE A 16 -7.65 8.65 63.67
N ILE A 17 -6.86 9.69 63.97
CA ILE A 17 -6.37 10.66 62.96
C ILE A 17 -5.50 9.95 61.93
N CYS A 18 -4.59 9.07 62.35
CA CYS A 18 -3.77 8.26 61.44
C CYS A 18 -4.62 7.34 60.57
N LEU A 19 -5.66 6.71 61.14
CA LEU A 19 -6.56 5.83 60.40
C LEU A 19 -7.40 6.60 59.37
N ILE A 20 -7.90 7.79 59.73
CA ILE A 20 -8.60 8.68 58.78
C ILE A 20 -7.65 9.11 57.66
N GLY A 21 -6.43 9.53 57.99
CA GLY A 21 -5.43 9.92 56.99
C GLY A 21 -5.09 8.77 56.03
N PHE A 22 -4.91 7.56 56.56
CA PHE A 22 -4.69 6.35 55.77
C PHE A 22 -5.87 6.04 54.84
N LEU A 23 -7.11 6.11 55.33
CA LEU A 23 -8.30 5.88 54.52
C LEU A 23 -8.47 6.92 53.41
N LEU A 24 -8.23 8.20 53.70
CA LEU A 24 -8.29 9.27 52.70
C LEU A 24 -7.22 9.07 51.60
N GLN A 25 -5.98 8.78 51.98
CA GLN A 25 -4.92 8.50 51.03
C GLN A 25 -5.21 7.25 50.19
N THR A 26 -5.73 6.19 50.83
CA THR A 26 -6.14 4.96 50.13
C THR A 26 -7.27 5.24 49.14
N PHE A 27 -8.27 6.03 49.53
CA PHE A 27 -9.38 6.39 48.64
C PHE A 27 -8.92 7.23 47.44
N GLN A 28 -8.02 8.20 47.66
CA GLN A 28 -7.43 8.97 46.57
C GLN A 28 -6.62 8.09 45.61
N PHE A 29 -5.83 7.15 46.16
CA PHE A 29 -5.10 6.18 45.35
C PHE A 29 -6.04 5.28 44.55
N LEU A 30 -7.12 4.77 45.15
CA LEU A 30 -8.12 3.96 44.45
C LEU A 30 -8.85 4.76 43.37
N PHE A 31 -9.18 6.02 43.63
CA PHE A 31 -9.79 6.90 42.62
C PHE A 31 -8.85 7.08 41.41
N LEU A 32 -7.57 7.37 41.66
CA LEU A 32 -6.56 7.45 40.58
C LEU A 32 -6.34 6.11 39.88
N TYR A 33 -6.35 5.00 40.62
CA TYR A 33 -6.22 3.66 40.04
C TYR A 33 -7.38 3.36 39.07
N TRP A 34 -8.60 3.74 39.43
CA TRP A 34 -9.80 3.56 38.60
C TRP A 34 -9.94 4.58 37.45
N THR A 35 -9.07 5.59 37.33
CA THR A 35 -8.99 6.40 36.10
C THR A 35 -8.16 5.73 35.01
N TYR A 36 -7.55 4.57 35.29
CA TYR A 36 -6.71 3.78 34.37
C TYR A 36 -5.67 4.64 33.63
N PRO A 37 -4.84 5.43 34.34
CA PRO A 37 -3.88 6.31 33.71
C PRO A 37 -2.82 5.50 32.95
N THR A 38 -2.43 5.99 31.77
CA THR A 38 -1.39 5.36 30.93
C THR A 38 -0.21 6.30 30.76
N VAL A 39 1.01 5.76 30.74
CA VAL A 39 2.24 6.47 30.39
C VAL A 39 2.81 5.89 29.11
N VAL A 40 3.38 6.75 28.26
CA VAL A 40 4.05 6.30 27.03
C VAL A 40 5.51 5.99 27.35
N ASP A 41 5.92 4.77 27.07
CA ASP A 41 7.32 4.35 27.11
C ASP A 41 7.88 4.26 25.69
N ILE A 42 8.99 4.96 25.44
CA ILE A 42 9.62 5.01 24.11
C ILE A 42 10.93 4.23 24.20
N GLN A 43 10.96 3.08 23.54
CA GLN A 43 12.14 2.23 23.47
C GLN A 43 12.72 2.24 22.07
N VAL A 44 14.01 2.55 21.95
CA VAL A 44 14.76 2.43 20.69
C VAL A 44 15.63 1.19 20.80
N SER A 45 15.33 0.19 19.98
CA SER A 45 16.10 -1.04 19.91
C SER A 45 16.69 -1.25 18.51
N VAL A 46 17.80 -1.97 18.44
CA VAL A 46 18.44 -2.36 17.18
C VAL A 46 18.58 -3.87 17.17
N PRO A 47 17.48 -4.60 16.90
CA PRO A 47 17.50 -6.06 16.94
C PRO A 47 18.39 -6.64 15.83
N SER A 48 18.90 -7.85 16.04
CA SER A 48 19.70 -8.58 15.05
C SER A 48 18.88 -9.02 13.83
N GLU A 49 17.59 -9.22 14.04
CA GLU A 49 16.59 -9.63 13.05
C GLU A 49 15.34 -8.77 13.21
N ILE A 50 14.74 -8.36 12.10
CA ILE A 50 13.44 -7.68 12.05
C ILE A 50 12.47 -8.47 11.20
N GLU A 51 11.17 -8.27 11.43
CA GLU A 51 10.13 -8.72 10.52
C GLU A 51 10.35 -8.07 9.14
N MET A 52 10.40 -8.89 8.10
CA MET A 52 10.55 -8.41 6.74
C MET A 52 9.24 -7.70 6.34
N PRO A 53 9.32 -6.46 5.84
CA PRO A 53 8.13 -5.74 5.41
C PRO A 53 7.51 -6.39 4.17
N ALA A 54 6.23 -6.12 3.95
CA ALA A 54 5.67 -6.28 2.61
C ALA A 54 6.08 -5.10 1.73
N ILE A 55 6.25 -5.39 0.44
CA ILE A 55 6.65 -4.38 -0.55
C ILE A 55 5.61 -4.40 -1.65
N SER A 56 4.88 -3.29 -1.78
CA SER A 56 3.93 -3.07 -2.86
C SER A 56 4.60 -2.28 -3.97
N VAL A 57 4.50 -2.77 -5.20
CA VAL A 57 5.12 -2.18 -6.40
C VAL A 57 4.08 -1.98 -7.50
N CYS A 58 4.07 -0.80 -8.12
CA CYS A 58 3.24 -0.47 -9.27
C CYS A 58 4.10 0.08 -10.39
N ASN A 59 4.01 -0.53 -11.57
CA ASN A 59 4.59 0.03 -12.79
C ASN A 59 3.58 1.02 -13.39
N GLY A 60 3.98 2.28 -13.59
CA GLY A 60 3.15 3.29 -14.27
C GLY A 60 2.75 2.88 -15.69
N ASP A 61 3.55 2.05 -16.35
CA ASP A 61 3.29 1.46 -17.67
C ASP A 61 2.96 -0.05 -17.56
N GLY A 62 2.36 -0.46 -16.44
CA GLY A 62 2.02 -1.87 -16.14
C GLY A 62 0.85 -2.46 -16.95
N ILE A 63 0.36 -1.74 -17.97
CA ILE A 63 -0.74 -2.17 -18.84
C ILE A 63 -0.18 -2.51 -20.22
N ARG A 64 -0.70 -3.57 -20.82
CA ARG A 64 -0.34 -4.08 -22.14
C ARG A 64 -1.19 -3.40 -23.22
N PRO A 65 -0.68 -2.37 -23.93
CA PRO A 65 -1.44 -1.62 -24.92
C PRO A 65 -1.89 -2.45 -26.12
N ASP A 66 -1.09 -3.45 -26.51
CA ASP A 66 -1.40 -4.39 -27.58
C ASP A 66 -2.71 -5.16 -27.30
N VAL A 67 -2.92 -5.57 -26.05
CA VAL A 67 -4.14 -6.27 -25.63
C VAL A 67 -5.37 -5.37 -25.76
N ILE A 68 -5.26 -4.08 -25.45
CA ILE A 68 -6.37 -3.12 -25.63
C ILE A 68 -6.75 -3.03 -27.10
N CYS A 69 -5.76 -2.95 -28.00
CA CYS A 69 -5.99 -2.89 -29.43
C CYS A 69 -6.64 -4.16 -29.99
N ASP A 70 -6.28 -5.33 -29.45
CA ASP A 70 -6.83 -6.62 -29.84
C ASP A 70 -8.26 -6.81 -29.36
N LEU A 71 -8.59 -6.34 -28.15
CA LEU A 71 -9.94 -6.39 -27.60
C LEU A 71 -10.93 -5.58 -28.45
N LYS A 72 -10.56 -4.37 -28.87
CA LYS A 72 -11.41 -3.55 -29.75
C LYS A 72 -10.56 -2.53 -30.51
N ARG A 73 -10.45 -2.73 -31.83
CA ARG A 73 -9.69 -1.85 -32.73
C ARG A 73 -10.06 -0.37 -32.65
N SER A 74 -11.28 -0.03 -32.23
CA SER A 74 -11.73 1.37 -32.09
C SER A 74 -11.02 2.17 -30.99
N PHE A 75 -10.26 1.51 -30.10
CA PHE A 75 -9.46 2.18 -29.08
C PHE A 75 -8.05 2.53 -29.56
N CYS A 76 -7.65 2.06 -30.74
CA CYS A 76 -6.31 2.26 -31.26
C CYS A 76 -6.33 2.97 -32.62
N CYS A 77 -5.54 4.03 -32.75
CA CYS A 77 -5.40 4.81 -33.97
C CYS A 77 -4.04 4.53 -34.61
N ARG A 78 -4.03 4.08 -35.88
CA ARG A 78 -2.82 4.06 -36.70
C ARG A 78 -2.57 5.45 -37.30
N LYS A 79 -1.29 5.77 -37.50
CA LYS A 79 -0.82 7.03 -38.10
C LYS A 79 -1.57 7.45 -39.38
N GLU A 80 -1.95 6.48 -40.21
CA GLU A 80 -2.63 6.69 -41.50
C GLU A 80 -4.07 7.22 -41.37
N MET A 81 -4.69 7.11 -40.19
CA MET A 81 -6.10 7.50 -39.95
C MET A 81 -6.27 8.79 -39.16
N PHE A 82 -5.19 9.47 -38.74
CA PHE A 82 -5.27 10.66 -37.89
C PHE A 82 -6.00 11.83 -38.55
N ASP A 83 -5.83 12.03 -39.86
CA ASP A 83 -6.47 13.15 -40.57
C ASP A 83 -7.99 12.96 -40.70
N LEU A 84 -8.46 11.71 -40.69
CA LEU A 84 -9.85 11.32 -40.98
C LEU A 84 -10.71 11.07 -39.73
N ASN A 85 -10.10 10.70 -38.59
CA ASN A 85 -10.86 10.30 -37.40
C ASN A 85 -10.82 11.37 -36.30
N VAL A 86 -11.96 12.05 -36.09
CA VAL A 86 -12.14 13.07 -35.05
C VAL A 86 -11.79 12.55 -33.65
N SER A 87 -11.96 11.24 -33.40
CA SER A 87 -11.61 10.62 -32.11
C SER A 87 -10.11 10.63 -31.81
N CYS A 88 -9.24 10.69 -32.84
CA CYS A 88 -7.78 10.67 -32.68
C CYS A 88 -7.18 12.09 -32.68
N LYS A 89 -7.99 13.15 -32.88
CA LYS A 89 -7.54 14.56 -32.90
C LYS A 89 -7.39 15.18 -31.51
N ALA A 90 -7.76 14.46 -30.44
CA ALA A 90 -8.04 15.07 -29.14
C ALA A 90 -6.86 15.17 -28.14
N GLU A 91 -5.68 14.64 -28.43
CA GLU A 91 -4.59 14.60 -27.44
C GLU A 91 -3.30 15.25 -27.99
N PRO A 92 -3.18 16.59 -27.93
CA PRO A 92 -2.02 17.33 -28.46
C PRO A 92 -0.70 17.07 -27.72
N GLU A 93 -0.73 16.42 -26.55
CA GLU A 93 0.44 16.20 -25.69
C GLU A 93 1.43 15.16 -26.23
N PHE A 94 1.03 14.32 -27.19
CA PHE A 94 1.88 13.24 -27.73
C PHE A 94 2.64 13.61 -29.02
N PHE A 95 2.58 14.86 -29.46
CA PHE A 95 3.22 15.32 -30.69
C PHE A 95 4.64 15.84 -30.40
N ILE A 96 5.65 14.98 -30.55
CA ILE A 96 7.06 15.42 -30.61
C ILE A 96 7.29 16.05 -31.99
N ASN A 97 7.60 17.35 -32.04
CA ASN A 97 7.89 18.09 -33.28
C ASN A 97 6.78 18.04 -34.35
N GLY A 98 5.50 18.07 -33.93
CA GLY A 98 4.37 18.26 -34.86
C GLY A 98 3.88 17.00 -35.58
N GLY A 99 4.29 15.80 -35.18
CA GLY A 99 3.73 14.55 -35.69
C GLY A 99 4.02 13.35 -34.79
N PRO A 100 3.17 12.30 -34.77
CA PRO A 100 3.51 11.05 -34.08
C PRO A 100 4.68 10.36 -34.81
N PRO A 101 5.57 9.64 -34.10
CA PRO A 101 6.62 8.84 -34.73
C PRO A 101 6.05 7.79 -35.70
N ARG A 102 6.86 7.33 -36.66
CA ARG A 102 6.39 6.53 -37.83
C ARG A 102 5.73 5.20 -37.45
N GLU A 103 6.01 4.65 -36.28
CA GLU A 103 5.52 3.35 -35.83
C GLU A 103 4.51 3.43 -34.68
N ASN A 104 4.13 4.64 -34.25
CA ASN A 104 3.30 4.82 -33.06
C ASN A 104 1.83 4.49 -33.34
N THR A 105 1.34 3.46 -32.66
CA THR A 105 -0.10 3.25 -32.49
C THR A 105 -0.53 4.01 -31.24
N ILE A 106 -1.46 4.95 -31.37
CA ILE A 106 -1.99 5.67 -30.21
C ILE A 106 -3.15 4.86 -29.64
N VAL A 107 -3.06 4.55 -28.34
CA VAL A 107 -4.08 3.89 -27.54
C VAL A 107 -4.83 4.95 -26.73
N SER A 108 -6.15 4.98 -26.90
CA SER A 108 -7.03 5.85 -26.12
C SER A 108 -7.43 5.16 -24.81
N TYR A 109 -6.52 5.18 -23.84
CA TYR A 109 -6.72 4.54 -22.53
C TYR A 109 -7.97 5.06 -21.80
N TYR A 110 -8.16 6.38 -21.78
CA TYR A 110 -9.35 7.01 -21.19
C TYR A 110 -10.65 6.45 -21.79
N LYS A 111 -10.73 6.35 -23.12
CA LYS A 111 -11.90 5.81 -23.81
C LYS A 111 -12.10 4.32 -23.49
N PHE A 112 -11.01 3.55 -23.46
CA PHE A 112 -11.06 2.14 -23.08
C PHE A 112 -11.65 1.97 -21.68
N PHE A 113 -11.08 2.66 -20.68
CA PHE A 113 -11.50 2.53 -19.29
C PHE A 113 -12.87 3.13 -19.02
N SER A 114 -13.32 4.16 -19.73
CA SER A 114 -14.66 4.73 -19.57
C SER A 114 -15.78 3.92 -20.25
N GLU A 115 -15.44 3.07 -21.22
CA GLU A 115 -16.42 2.21 -21.93
C GLU A 115 -16.43 0.74 -21.44
N THR A 116 -15.45 0.33 -20.63
CA THR A 116 -15.20 -1.10 -20.35
C THR A 116 -15.07 -1.39 -18.86
N ASP A 117 -15.95 -2.25 -18.33
CA ASP A 117 -15.76 -2.86 -17.02
C ASP A 117 -14.69 -3.97 -17.11
N LEU A 118 -13.79 -4.05 -16.14
CA LEU A 118 -12.68 -5.00 -16.14
C LEU A 118 -12.97 -6.16 -15.20
N ASN A 119 -13.52 -7.25 -15.73
CA ASN A 119 -13.58 -8.49 -14.96
C ASN A 119 -12.17 -9.07 -14.76
N SER A 120 -12.03 -10.04 -13.86
CA SER A 120 -10.75 -10.66 -13.51
C SER A 120 -9.97 -11.24 -14.70
N THR A 121 -10.66 -11.72 -15.74
CA THR A 121 -10.03 -12.26 -16.94
C THR A 121 -9.44 -11.15 -17.80
N VAL A 122 -10.21 -10.09 -18.07
CA VAL A 122 -9.75 -8.93 -18.86
C VAL A 122 -8.63 -8.19 -18.11
N ALA A 123 -8.80 -7.95 -16.81
CA ALA A 123 -7.76 -7.36 -15.96
C ALA A 123 -6.47 -8.19 -15.98
N GLY A 124 -6.59 -9.52 -15.88
CA GLY A 124 -5.46 -10.44 -15.97
C GLY A 124 -4.72 -10.38 -17.32
N MET A 125 -5.45 -10.18 -18.42
CA MET A 125 -4.85 -10.00 -19.75
C MET A 125 -4.21 -8.61 -19.92
N LEU A 126 -4.80 -7.55 -19.38
CA LEU A 126 -4.25 -6.21 -19.53
C LEU A 126 -2.96 -6.02 -18.73
N ARG A 127 -2.83 -6.70 -17.61
CA ARG A 127 -1.70 -6.53 -16.69
C ARG A 127 -0.39 -7.11 -17.23
N LEU A 128 0.69 -6.34 -17.09
CA LEU A 128 2.05 -6.83 -17.28
C LEU A 128 2.45 -7.77 -16.13
N PRO A 129 2.87 -9.02 -16.39
CA PRO A 129 3.28 -9.94 -15.33
C PRO A 129 4.48 -9.40 -14.53
N LEU A 130 4.41 -9.49 -13.19
CA LEU A 130 5.47 -9.00 -12.29
C LEU A 130 6.87 -9.50 -12.68
N ARG A 131 6.98 -10.77 -13.08
CA ARG A 131 8.25 -11.42 -13.44
C ARG A 131 8.93 -10.81 -14.68
N GLU A 132 8.18 -10.12 -15.53
CA GLU A 132 8.73 -9.49 -16.74
C GLU A 132 9.47 -8.20 -16.42
N TYR A 133 9.05 -7.49 -15.36
CA TYR A 133 9.60 -6.17 -15.03
C TYR A 133 10.23 -6.05 -13.65
N PHE A 134 10.15 -7.08 -12.79
CA PHE A 134 10.64 -7.01 -11.42
C PHE A 134 11.48 -8.23 -11.05
N LYS A 135 12.70 -7.96 -10.55
CA LYS A 135 13.55 -8.97 -9.91
C LYS A 135 13.85 -8.54 -8.47
N CYS A 136 13.85 -9.50 -7.56
CA CYS A 136 14.12 -9.27 -6.15
C CYS A 136 14.97 -10.38 -5.57
N LYS A 137 16.03 -9.98 -4.85
CA LYS A 137 16.90 -10.88 -4.10
C LYS A 137 17.33 -10.27 -2.77
N ILE A 138 17.56 -11.13 -1.79
CA ILE A 138 18.07 -10.77 -0.48
C ILE A 138 19.53 -11.22 -0.44
N VAL A 139 20.42 -10.26 -0.28
CA VAL A 139 21.88 -10.45 -0.34
C VAL A 139 22.47 -10.32 1.05
N SER A 140 23.39 -11.23 1.38
CA SER A 140 24.10 -11.28 2.64
C SER A 140 25.57 -11.62 2.41
N GLY A 141 26.42 -11.51 3.45
CA GLY A 141 27.79 -12.00 3.37
C GLY A 141 27.91 -13.52 3.18
N ALA A 142 26.84 -14.28 3.43
CA ALA A 142 26.80 -15.73 3.31
C ALA A 142 26.23 -16.23 1.96
N GLY A 143 25.78 -15.31 1.09
CA GLY A 143 25.16 -15.64 -0.20
C GLY A 143 23.88 -14.84 -0.47
N GLU A 144 23.18 -15.23 -1.53
CA GLU A 144 21.92 -14.62 -1.98
C GLU A 144 20.75 -15.61 -1.93
N ARG A 145 19.55 -15.11 -1.64
CA ARG A 145 18.30 -15.86 -1.68
C ARG A 145 17.22 -15.07 -2.41
N LYS A 146 16.37 -15.75 -3.18
CA LYS A 146 15.30 -15.10 -3.96
C LYS A 146 14.16 -14.64 -3.04
N CYS A 147 13.53 -13.52 -3.38
CA CYS A 147 12.27 -13.10 -2.76
C CYS A 147 11.12 -14.01 -3.25
N ASP A 148 10.10 -14.19 -2.41
CA ASP A 148 8.85 -14.86 -2.80
C ASP A 148 7.98 -13.90 -3.63
N ILE A 149 8.12 -13.98 -4.94
CA ILE A 149 7.31 -13.22 -5.91
C ILE A 149 6.14 -14.05 -6.47
N ASP A 150 6.12 -15.36 -6.21
CA ASP A 150 5.09 -16.26 -6.74
C ASP A 150 3.78 -16.14 -5.99
N ASN A 151 3.87 -15.84 -4.69
CA ASN A 151 2.70 -15.56 -3.86
C ASN A 151 2.42 -14.06 -3.72
N ALA A 152 2.79 -13.25 -4.72
CA ALA A 152 2.49 -11.83 -4.70
C ALA A 152 0.97 -11.60 -4.76
N ILE A 153 0.47 -10.76 -3.85
CA ILE A 153 -0.94 -10.35 -3.85
C ILE A 153 -1.11 -9.27 -4.90
N ILE A 154 -2.23 -9.33 -5.61
CA ILE A 154 -2.56 -8.40 -6.68
C ILE A 154 -3.52 -7.38 -6.08
N GLY A 155 -3.16 -6.11 -6.13
CA GLY A 155 -4.04 -5.01 -5.78
C GLY A 155 -4.35 -4.20 -7.03
N SER A 156 -5.63 -3.91 -7.24
CA SER A 156 -6.05 -2.83 -8.12
C SER A 156 -5.98 -1.55 -7.29
N TYR A 157 -5.01 -0.68 -7.56
CA TYR A 157 -4.89 0.59 -6.86
C TYR A 157 -5.15 1.74 -7.81
N TYR A 158 -5.72 2.80 -7.24
CA TYR A 158 -5.90 4.05 -7.94
C TYR A 158 -4.58 4.81 -8.02
N SER A 159 -4.21 5.26 -9.22
CA SER A 159 -3.32 6.42 -9.35
C SER A 159 -4.19 7.64 -9.62
N ASP A 160 -3.67 8.85 -9.42
CA ASP A 160 -4.38 10.09 -9.78
C ASP A 160 -4.77 10.18 -11.27
N GLY A 161 -4.29 9.25 -12.12
CA GLY A 161 -4.71 9.11 -13.52
C GLY A 161 -6.05 8.39 -13.64
N ASP A 162 -6.81 8.73 -14.68
CA ASP A 162 -8.14 8.17 -15.01
C ASP A 162 -8.10 6.67 -15.45
N SER A 163 -7.17 5.88 -14.90
CA SER A 163 -6.88 4.48 -15.24
C SER A 163 -6.50 3.66 -14.00
N PRO A 164 -6.93 2.39 -13.92
CA PRO A 164 -6.53 1.53 -12.82
C PRO A 164 -5.06 1.12 -12.97
N ASN A 165 -4.35 0.95 -11.86
CA ASN A 165 -2.99 0.40 -11.88
C ASN A 165 -2.99 -0.99 -11.27
N PHE A 166 -2.32 -1.91 -11.96
CA PHE A 166 -2.12 -3.26 -11.48
C PHE A 166 -0.83 -3.33 -10.70
N CYS A 167 -0.97 -3.51 -9.39
CA CYS A 167 0.16 -3.51 -8.48
C CYS A 167 0.28 -4.84 -7.78
N PHE A 168 1.48 -5.10 -7.30
CA PHE A 168 1.83 -6.37 -6.69
C PHE A 168 2.45 -6.15 -5.33
N THR A 169 2.01 -6.94 -4.36
CA THR A 169 2.55 -6.90 -3.00
C THR A 169 3.24 -8.21 -2.68
N ILE A 170 4.55 -8.16 -2.56
CA ILE A 170 5.36 -9.32 -2.16
C ILE A 170 5.51 -9.39 -0.65
N ASN A 171 5.72 -10.60 -0.12
CA ASN A 171 5.85 -10.86 1.32
C ASN A 171 4.63 -10.39 2.16
N SER A 172 3.43 -10.33 1.56
CA SER A 172 2.19 -10.08 2.30
C SER A 172 1.64 -11.36 2.91
N LEU A 173 1.19 -11.32 4.16
CA LEU A 173 0.49 -12.41 4.83
C LEU A 173 -1.03 -12.39 4.61
N TRP A 174 -1.53 -11.49 3.76
CA TRP A 174 -2.94 -11.48 3.35
C TRP A 174 -3.37 -12.88 2.85
N LEU A 175 -4.52 -13.35 3.33
CA LEU A 175 -5.05 -14.72 3.10
C LEU A 175 -4.17 -15.86 3.66
N ARG A 176 -3.15 -15.55 4.49
CA ARG A 176 -2.16 -16.51 4.99
C ARG A 176 -1.92 -16.36 6.51
N PRO A 177 -2.94 -16.52 7.35
CA PRO A 177 -2.86 -16.24 8.80
C PRO A 177 -1.92 -17.15 9.59
N ASP A 178 -1.63 -18.34 9.06
CA ASP A 178 -0.80 -19.35 9.73
C ASP A 178 0.66 -19.33 9.26
N VAL A 179 0.97 -18.54 8.23
CA VAL A 179 2.33 -18.40 7.72
C VAL A 179 3.13 -17.50 8.66
N LYS A 180 4.31 -17.96 9.08
CA LYS A 180 5.22 -17.15 9.90
C LYS A 180 5.81 -16.03 9.07
N VAL A 181 5.83 -14.82 9.64
CA VAL A 181 6.48 -13.66 9.04
C VAL A 181 7.94 -13.99 8.74
N GLN A 182 8.36 -13.73 7.50
CA GLN A 182 9.75 -13.83 7.12
C GLN A 182 10.57 -12.81 7.89
N LYS A 183 11.77 -13.18 8.35
CA LYS A 183 12.69 -12.25 9.01
C LYS A 183 13.83 -11.86 8.07
N ILE A 184 14.36 -10.66 8.29
CA ILE A 184 15.57 -10.16 7.65
C ILE A 184 16.58 -9.75 8.72
N LYS A 185 17.83 -10.18 8.55
CA LYS A 185 18.92 -9.83 9.45
C LYS A 185 19.41 -8.41 9.16
N LYS A 186 19.92 -7.72 10.18
CA LYS A 186 20.42 -6.34 10.06
C LYS A 186 21.44 -6.12 8.94
N PHE A 187 22.25 -7.13 8.62
CA PHE A 187 23.29 -7.06 7.59
C PHE A 187 22.82 -7.54 6.21
N GLU A 188 21.60 -8.09 6.10
CA GLU A 188 21.00 -8.45 4.83
C GLU A 188 20.49 -7.20 4.11
N LYS A 189 20.54 -7.22 2.77
CA LYS A 189 20.03 -6.14 1.91
C LYS A 189 19.04 -6.72 0.91
N ILE A 190 17.91 -6.05 0.73
CA ILE A 190 16.97 -6.37 -0.35
C ILE A 190 17.44 -5.58 -1.58
N GLN A 191 17.82 -6.29 -2.64
CA GLN A 191 18.12 -5.72 -3.94
C GLN A 191 16.91 -5.95 -4.86
N MET A 192 16.40 -4.86 -5.41
CA MET A 192 15.28 -4.84 -6.33
C MET A 192 15.74 -4.21 -7.64
N GLU A 193 15.43 -4.87 -8.75
CA GLU A 193 15.69 -4.37 -10.10
C GLU A 193 14.35 -4.27 -10.83
N PHE A 194 14.14 -3.12 -11.47
CA PHE A 194 12.94 -2.81 -12.23
C PHE A 194 13.29 -2.58 -13.70
N PHE A 195 12.58 -3.24 -14.60
CA PHE A 195 12.76 -3.11 -16.05
C PHE A 195 11.53 -2.40 -16.61
N ILE A 196 11.70 -1.14 -16.99
CA ILE A 196 10.62 -0.35 -17.59
C ILE A 196 10.83 -0.38 -19.10
N ASP A 197 10.07 -1.22 -19.80
CA ASP A 197 10.02 -1.24 -21.26
C ASP A 197 9.05 -0.14 -21.73
N SER A 198 9.59 1.04 -22.01
CA SER A 198 8.80 2.13 -22.58
C SER A 198 8.62 1.99 -24.09
N THR A 199 9.38 1.12 -24.77
CA THR A 199 9.38 1.06 -26.23
C THR A 199 8.39 0.03 -26.79
N TYR A 200 8.10 -1.04 -26.05
CA TYR A 200 7.22 -2.15 -26.48
C TYR A 200 7.62 -2.73 -27.85
N THR A 201 8.90 -2.66 -28.21
CA THR A 201 9.42 -3.11 -29.52
C THR A 201 9.74 -4.61 -29.56
N GLY A 202 9.66 -5.30 -28.43
CA GLY A 202 9.84 -6.75 -28.33
C GLY A 202 11.25 -7.19 -28.69
N GLY A 203 12.18 -7.13 -27.73
CA GLY A 203 13.48 -7.84 -27.69
C GLY A 203 14.54 -7.52 -28.75
N ASN A 204 14.17 -7.19 -29.99
CA ASN A 204 15.09 -7.04 -31.12
C ASN A 204 15.44 -5.56 -31.36
N ALA A 205 15.68 -4.85 -30.27
CA ALA A 205 16.01 -3.46 -30.27
C ALA A 205 17.51 -3.25 -30.54
N LEU A 206 17.89 -2.63 -31.66
CA LEU A 206 19.27 -2.21 -31.89
C LEU A 206 19.65 -1.12 -30.86
N LEU A 207 20.65 -1.41 -30.02
CA LEU A 207 21.12 -0.61 -28.89
C LEU A 207 21.68 0.78 -29.24
N ASP A 208 21.89 1.05 -30.53
CA ASP A 208 22.50 2.29 -31.04
C ASP A 208 21.52 3.16 -31.83
N GLU A 209 20.26 2.71 -32.00
CA GLU A 209 19.23 3.50 -32.67
C GLU A 209 18.28 4.15 -31.66
N VAL A 210 17.90 5.41 -31.92
CA VAL A 210 16.86 6.11 -31.15
C VAL A 210 15.53 5.43 -31.41
N GLN A 211 15.09 4.61 -30.46
CA GLN A 211 13.83 3.89 -30.57
C GLN A 211 12.67 4.79 -30.19
N SER A 212 11.70 4.87 -31.09
CA SER A 212 10.40 5.44 -30.77
C SER A 212 9.51 4.37 -30.15
N PRO A 213 8.72 4.69 -29.11
CA PRO A 213 7.88 3.70 -28.49
C PRO A 213 6.72 3.32 -29.41
N ARG A 214 6.47 2.02 -29.58
CA ARG A 214 5.42 1.47 -30.45
C ARG A 214 4.02 1.96 -30.06
N PHE A 215 3.81 2.19 -28.77
CA PHE A 215 2.57 2.72 -28.20
C PHE A 215 2.86 3.99 -27.38
N ASN A 216 1.87 4.86 -27.21
CA ASN A 216 2.01 5.94 -26.23
C ASN A 216 2.00 5.37 -24.80
N PRO A 217 2.88 5.87 -23.91
CA PRO A 217 2.88 5.46 -22.52
C PRO A 217 1.56 5.85 -21.85
N LEU A 218 1.15 5.06 -20.85
CA LEU A 218 -0.04 5.38 -20.05
C LEU A 218 0.28 6.48 -19.05
N SER A 219 1.48 6.42 -18.46
CA SER A 219 1.94 7.40 -17.49
C SER A 219 3.45 7.61 -17.59
N SER A 220 4.05 8.31 -16.64
CA SER A 220 5.51 8.45 -16.59
C SER A 220 6.17 7.09 -16.37
N PRO A 221 7.35 6.82 -16.97
CA PRO A 221 8.12 5.59 -16.77
C PRO A 221 8.76 5.57 -15.38
N ALA A 222 7.92 5.43 -14.37
CA ALA A 222 8.26 5.44 -12.96
C ALA A 222 7.61 4.25 -12.25
N MET A 223 8.30 3.79 -11.20
CA MET A 223 7.80 2.75 -10.30
C MET A 223 7.33 3.40 -9.02
N GLN A 224 6.09 3.13 -8.60
CA GLN A 224 5.64 3.50 -7.25
C GLN A 224 5.89 2.33 -6.31
N ILE A 225 6.55 2.60 -5.18
CA ILE A 225 6.88 1.56 -4.19
C ILE A 225 6.42 2.01 -2.81
N ALA A 226 5.64 1.16 -2.13
CA ALA A 226 5.35 1.29 -0.70
C ALA A 226 5.94 0.12 0.08
N ILE A 227 6.53 0.44 1.23
CA ILE A 227 7.02 -0.53 2.20
C ILE A 227 6.14 -0.44 3.43
N HIS A 228 5.50 -1.53 3.81
CA HIS A 228 4.51 -1.54 4.88
C HIS A 228 4.50 -2.85 5.66
N SER A 229 3.68 -2.88 6.71
CA SER A 229 3.42 -4.10 7.50
C SER A 229 3.07 -5.28 6.61
N PRO A 230 3.64 -6.48 6.85
CA PRO A 230 3.33 -7.66 6.05
C PRO A 230 1.87 -8.10 6.15
N TYR A 231 1.15 -7.65 7.17
CA TYR A 231 -0.24 -8.03 7.40
C TYR A 231 -1.25 -7.23 6.57
N ILE A 232 -0.86 -6.06 6.06
CA ILE A 232 -1.72 -5.20 5.21
C ILE A 232 -1.27 -5.26 3.77
N VAL A 233 -2.11 -4.74 2.88
CA VAL A 233 -1.77 -4.49 1.48
C VAL A 233 -2.03 -3.01 1.24
N ALA A 234 -0.95 -2.22 1.08
CA ALA A 234 -1.06 -0.76 1.01
C ALA A 234 -0.83 -0.26 -0.42
N SER A 235 -1.64 0.72 -0.84
CA SER A 235 -1.49 1.39 -2.13
C SER A 235 -0.17 2.18 -2.19
N PRO A 236 0.72 1.88 -3.17
CA PRO A 236 1.92 2.67 -3.42
C PRO A 236 1.66 4.12 -3.82
N PHE A 237 0.49 4.43 -4.39
CA PHE A 237 0.15 5.81 -4.75
C PHE A 237 -0.24 6.66 -3.55
N LYS A 238 -0.84 6.06 -2.51
CA LYS A 238 -1.22 6.79 -1.27
C LYS A 238 -0.09 6.88 -0.25
N SER A 239 0.77 5.87 -0.19
CA SER A 239 1.73 5.70 0.91
C SER A 239 3.17 5.43 0.47
N GLY A 240 3.40 5.33 -0.85
CA GLY A 240 4.69 5.01 -1.42
C GLY A 240 5.50 6.22 -1.86
N VAL A 241 6.57 5.91 -2.58
CA VAL A 241 7.50 6.86 -3.17
C VAL A 241 7.67 6.49 -4.65
N GLU A 242 7.78 7.50 -5.49
CA GLU A 242 8.05 7.36 -6.92
C GLU A 242 9.55 7.17 -7.18
N PHE A 243 9.89 6.19 -8.00
CA PHE A 243 11.25 5.89 -8.44
C PHE A 243 11.33 5.97 -9.97
N LEU A 244 12.05 6.97 -10.46
CA LEU A 244 12.28 7.15 -11.89
C LEU A 244 13.26 6.10 -12.44
N GLY A 245 13.01 5.63 -13.66
CA GLY A 245 13.90 4.74 -14.39
C GLY A 245 15.30 5.35 -14.63
N GLY A 246 16.30 4.47 -14.78
CA GLY A 246 17.68 4.84 -15.07
C GLY A 246 18.49 5.44 -13.92
N LYS A 247 18.03 5.26 -12.68
CA LYS A 247 18.73 5.69 -11.48
C LYS A 247 18.92 4.53 -10.50
N TYR A 248 19.89 4.70 -9.59
CA TYR A 248 20.11 3.80 -8.48
C TYR A 248 19.67 4.47 -7.19
N TYR A 249 18.87 3.77 -6.40
CA TYR A 249 18.36 4.29 -5.14
C TYR A 249 18.84 3.42 -3.98
N LYS A 250 19.26 4.09 -2.91
CA LYS A 250 19.51 3.45 -1.62
C LYS A 250 18.39 3.85 -0.67
N VAL A 251 17.57 2.88 -0.29
CA VAL A 251 16.45 3.08 0.63
C VAL A 251 16.85 2.57 2.01
N ASN A 252 16.90 3.45 3.00
CA ASN A 252 17.05 3.08 4.40
C ASN A 252 15.65 3.00 5.02
N ILE A 253 15.40 1.94 5.81
CA ILE A 253 14.08 1.68 6.38
C ILE A 253 14.18 1.74 7.91
N LYS A 254 13.21 2.39 8.55
CA LYS A 254 13.01 2.40 10.00
C LYS A 254 11.64 1.80 10.32
N ALA A 255 11.59 0.83 11.21
CA ALA A 255 10.34 0.24 11.68
C ALA A 255 9.93 0.87 13.02
N ASP A 256 8.68 1.31 13.11
CA ASP A 256 8.07 1.88 14.31
C ASP A 256 6.90 0.98 14.73
N GLU A 257 7.05 0.34 15.89
CA GLU A 257 6.03 -0.54 16.49
C GLU A 257 5.35 0.20 17.65
N LYS A 258 4.01 0.18 17.66
CA LYS A 258 3.18 0.80 18.69
C LYS A 258 2.34 -0.25 19.38
N HIS A 259 2.41 -0.29 20.70
CA HIS A 259 1.58 -1.13 21.56
C HIS A 259 0.68 -0.24 22.41
N LEU A 260 -0.62 -0.46 22.30
CA LEU A 260 -1.65 0.23 23.07
C LEU A 260 -2.40 -0.76 23.95
N MET A 261 -3.08 -0.23 24.96
CA MET A 261 -3.83 -1.03 25.92
C MET A 261 -5.32 -1.03 25.55
N PRO A 262 -6.00 -2.19 25.60
CA PRO A 262 -7.43 -2.27 25.34
C PRO A 262 -8.22 -1.62 26.48
N PHE A 263 -9.54 -1.53 26.34
CA PHE A 263 -10.43 -1.22 27.46
C PHE A 263 -10.05 -2.05 28.71
N PRO A 264 -10.00 -1.47 29.93
CA PRO A 264 -10.54 -0.17 30.36
C PRO A 264 -9.56 1.02 30.30
N TYR A 265 -8.39 0.86 29.68
CA TYR A 265 -7.41 1.95 29.56
C TYR A 265 -7.87 3.01 28.57
N GLN A 266 -7.42 4.26 28.76
CA GLN A 266 -7.81 5.42 27.94
C GLN A 266 -7.54 5.25 26.43
N THR A 267 -6.56 4.41 26.08
CA THR A 267 -6.21 4.13 24.69
C THR A 267 -7.29 3.33 23.96
N ASP A 268 -8.12 2.59 24.70
CA ASP A 268 -9.29 1.81 24.25
C ASP A 268 -9.09 1.13 22.89
N CYS A 269 -7.95 0.48 22.71
CA CYS A 269 -7.59 -0.03 21.38
C CYS A 269 -8.37 -1.30 21.01
N THR A 270 -8.46 -1.59 19.72
CA THR A 270 -9.03 -2.84 19.18
C THR A 270 -7.93 -3.81 18.75
N ASP A 271 -8.05 -5.09 19.14
CA ASP A 271 -7.15 -6.14 18.67
C ASP A 271 -7.57 -6.65 17.29
N TYR A 272 -7.22 -5.87 16.26
CA TYR A 272 -7.48 -6.26 14.87
C TYR A 272 -6.70 -7.50 14.44
N MET A 273 -5.53 -7.79 15.03
CA MET A 273 -4.73 -8.96 14.65
C MET A 273 -5.45 -10.25 15.01
N ALA A 274 -6.10 -10.29 16.18
CA ALA A 274 -6.95 -11.42 16.57
C ALA A 274 -8.14 -11.59 15.61
N GLN A 275 -8.81 -10.49 15.23
CA GLN A 275 -9.94 -10.51 14.31
C GLN A 275 -9.52 -10.97 12.90
N TRP A 276 -8.42 -10.41 12.38
CA TRP A 276 -7.84 -10.79 11.09
C TRP A 276 -7.50 -12.28 11.03
N LYS A 277 -6.89 -12.81 12.11
CA LYS A 277 -6.60 -14.23 12.20
C LYS A 277 -7.87 -15.08 12.24
N ALA A 278 -8.86 -14.68 13.03
CA ALA A 278 -10.15 -15.36 13.12
C ALA A 278 -10.92 -15.37 11.78
N ARG A 279 -10.69 -14.36 10.94
CA ARG A 279 -11.24 -14.21 9.59
C ARG A 279 -10.41 -14.89 8.49
N GLY A 280 -9.45 -15.75 8.85
CA GLY A 280 -8.65 -16.48 7.86
C GLY A 280 -7.60 -15.62 7.16
N GLY A 281 -7.09 -14.57 7.83
CA GLY A 281 -6.07 -13.68 7.28
C GLY A 281 -6.63 -12.60 6.35
N VAL A 282 -7.91 -12.26 6.51
CA VAL A 282 -8.62 -11.23 5.75
C VAL A 282 -9.26 -10.25 6.74
N GLY A 283 -9.37 -9.00 6.32
CA GLY A 283 -10.08 -7.98 7.09
C GLY A 283 -9.19 -6.80 7.47
N PRO A 284 -9.80 -5.79 8.09
CA PRO A 284 -9.15 -4.54 8.36
C PRO A 284 -8.20 -4.69 9.54
N LEU A 285 -7.04 -4.06 9.45
CA LEU A 285 -6.04 -4.02 10.53
C LEU A 285 -5.86 -2.62 11.12
N ASN A 286 -6.61 -1.66 10.58
CA ASN A 286 -6.67 -0.28 11.03
C ASN A 286 -7.97 0.35 10.51
N GLN A 287 -8.27 1.55 10.99
CA GLN A 287 -9.46 2.31 10.65
C GLN A 287 -9.58 2.64 9.15
N ILE A 288 -8.46 2.85 8.46
CA ILE A 288 -8.47 3.13 7.01
C ILE A 288 -8.97 1.90 6.24
N MET A 289 -8.49 0.72 6.60
CA MET A 289 -8.94 -0.52 5.96
C MET A 289 -10.41 -0.83 6.25
N VAL A 290 -10.95 -0.40 7.40
CA VAL A 290 -12.39 -0.51 7.69
C VAL A 290 -13.18 0.31 6.67
N LEU A 291 -12.73 1.55 6.42
CA LEU A 291 -13.36 2.44 5.46
C LEU A 291 -13.32 1.85 4.04
N GLU A 292 -12.16 1.37 3.61
CA GLU A 292 -11.99 0.78 2.27
C GLU A 292 -12.76 -0.54 2.11
N GLU A 293 -12.82 -1.39 3.14
CA GLU A 293 -13.66 -2.61 3.13
C GLU A 293 -15.15 -2.26 3.06
N CYS A 294 -15.60 -1.22 3.79
CA CYS A 294 -16.97 -0.74 3.72
C CYS A 294 -17.33 -0.24 2.32
N LYS A 295 -16.48 0.60 1.71
CA LYS A 295 -16.67 1.10 0.35
C LYS A 295 -16.73 -0.05 -0.65
N LEU A 296 -15.84 -1.03 -0.52
CA LEU A 296 -15.84 -2.24 -1.36
C LEU A 296 -17.18 -2.96 -1.28
N ASN A 297 -17.64 -3.27 -0.08
CA ASN A 297 -18.90 -4.01 0.10
C ASN A 297 -20.12 -3.21 -0.39
N ALA A 298 -20.16 -1.90 -0.12
CA ALA A 298 -21.26 -1.03 -0.55
C ALA A 298 -21.33 -0.90 -2.07
N THR A 299 -20.18 -0.74 -2.74
CA THR A 299 -20.13 -0.63 -4.20
C THR A 299 -20.45 -1.93 -4.91
N ILE A 300 -20.01 -3.08 -4.38
CA ILE A 300 -20.45 -4.38 -4.89
C ILE A 300 -21.98 -4.52 -4.79
N ALA A 301 -22.56 -4.14 -3.65
CA ALA A 301 -24.00 -4.26 -3.43
C ALA A 301 -24.84 -3.33 -4.30
N GLU A 302 -24.41 -2.07 -4.50
CA GLU A 302 -25.18 -1.08 -5.27
C GLU A 302 -24.85 -1.07 -6.77
N LEU A 303 -23.58 -1.28 -7.15
CA LEU A 303 -23.10 -1.15 -8.54
C LEU A 303 -22.82 -2.50 -9.22
N GLY A 304 -22.57 -3.56 -8.45
CA GLY A 304 -22.12 -4.85 -8.98
C GLY A 304 -20.67 -4.86 -9.48
N CYS A 305 -19.92 -3.80 -9.21
CA CYS A 305 -18.51 -3.63 -9.57
C CYS A 305 -17.81 -2.72 -8.55
N VAL A 306 -16.48 -2.67 -8.62
CA VAL A 306 -15.63 -1.89 -7.70
C VAL A 306 -15.01 -0.71 -8.44
N PRO A 307 -15.30 0.54 -8.05
CA PRO A 307 -14.63 1.73 -8.57
C PRO A 307 -13.11 1.71 -8.42
N PHE A 308 -12.40 2.42 -9.30
CA PHE A 308 -10.93 2.43 -9.32
C PHE A 308 -10.30 3.00 -8.04
N ASP A 309 -11.01 3.89 -7.35
CA ASP A 309 -10.56 4.64 -6.17
C ASP A 309 -10.65 3.86 -4.83
N ILE A 310 -11.12 2.61 -4.88
CA ILE A 310 -11.17 1.71 -3.73
C ILE A 310 -9.86 0.95 -3.61
N ASP A 311 -9.07 1.27 -2.58
CA ASP A 311 -7.78 0.66 -2.32
C ASP A 311 -7.90 -0.50 -1.33
N TYR A 312 -8.62 -1.55 -1.73
CA TYR A 312 -8.78 -2.77 -0.96
C TYR A 312 -8.56 -4.01 -1.85
N PRO A 313 -7.83 -5.05 -1.41
CA PRO A 313 -7.65 -6.26 -2.22
C PRO A 313 -8.97 -6.97 -2.53
N HIS A 314 -9.29 -7.15 -3.82
CA HIS A 314 -10.48 -7.87 -4.27
C HIS A 314 -10.25 -8.57 -5.61
N ASN A 315 -11.10 -9.55 -5.94
CA ASN A 315 -11.15 -10.20 -7.26
C ASN A 315 -12.40 -9.82 -8.07
N GLU A 316 -13.21 -8.90 -7.54
CA GLU A 316 -14.43 -8.42 -8.17
C GLU A 316 -14.16 -7.63 -9.46
N THR A 317 -15.20 -7.50 -10.29
CA THR A 317 -15.15 -6.71 -11.53
C THR A 317 -14.88 -5.25 -11.20
N ILE A 318 -13.89 -4.65 -11.86
CA ILE A 318 -13.57 -3.24 -11.71
C ILE A 318 -14.51 -2.43 -12.62
N CYS A 319 -15.18 -1.41 -12.06
CA CYS A 319 -16.10 -0.56 -12.82
C CYS A 319 -15.36 0.23 -13.89
N LYS A 320 -16.02 0.51 -15.01
CA LYS A 320 -15.55 1.54 -15.96
C LYS A 320 -15.34 2.88 -15.26
N TYR A 321 -14.35 3.63 -15.74
CA TYR A 321 -14.02 4.96 -15.26
C TYR A 321 -15.20 5.93 -15.44
N CYS A 322 -15.45 6.73 -14.41
CA CYS A 322 -16.51 7.71 -14.42
C CYS A 322 -16.10 8.96 -13.62
N LYS A 323 -15.68 10.01 -14.34
CA LYS A 323 -15.17 11.26 -13.76
C LYS A 323 -16.14 11.95 -12.78
N ASN A 324 -17.44 11.89 -13.06
CA ASN A 324 -18.49 12.61 -12.33
C ASN A 324 -19.55 11.66 -11.77
N CYS A 325 -19.17 10.48 -11.30
CA CYS A 325 -20.13 9.55 -10.72
C CYS A 325 -20.59 10.06 -9.34
N PRO A 326 -21.89 10.38 -9.15
CA PRO A 326 -22.39 10.98 -7.91
C PRO A 326 -22.29 10.04 -6.70
N ASN A 327 -22.09 8.74 -6.93
CA ASN A 327 -22.14 7.74 -5.88
C ASN A 327 -20.80 7.57 -5.13
N ASN A 328 -19.65 7.88 -5.72
CA ASN A 328 -18.35 7.65 -5.06
C ASN A 328 -18.18 8.48 -3.77
N THR A 329 -18.58 9.76 -3.81
CA THR A 329 -18.58 10.61 -2.62
C THR A 329 -19.57 10.10 -1.57
N ARG A 330 -20.74 9.64 -2.00
CA ARG A 330 -21.78 9.11 -1.11
C ARG A 330 -21.30 7.86 -0.34
N PHE A 331 -20.63 6.90 -1.00
CA PHE A 331 -20.09 5.73 -0.31
C PHE A 331 -19.03 6.09 0.72
N GLY A 332 -18.20 7.10 0.43
CA GLY A 332 -17.22 7.63 1.38
C GLY A 332 -17.90 8.19 2.63
N ASP A 333 -18.93 9.01 2.45
CA ASP A 333 -19.67 9.63 3.56
C ASP A 333 -20.39 8.58 4.42
N ASP A 334 -21.12 7.64 3.78
CA ASP A 334 -21.86 6.57 4.47
C ASP A 334 -20.92 5.67 5.29
N CYS A 335 -19.71 5.39 4.79
CA CYS A 335 -18.73 4.56 5.50
C CYS A 335 -17.94 5.33 6.58
N THR A 336 -17.91 6.66 6.54
CA THR A 336 -17.16 7.46 7.52
C THR A 336 -17.77 7.39 8.91
N ASP A 337 -19.09 7.19 9.01
CA ASP A 337 -19.77 7.00 10.30
C ASP A 337 -19.32 5.74 11.04
N LEU A 338 -18.79 4.73 10.33
CA LEU A 338 -18.18 3.56 10.97
C LEU A 338 -16.99 3.94 11.85
N LEU A 339 -16.23 4.98 11.50
CA LEU A 339 -15.02 5.37 12.23
C LEU A 339 -15.29 5.73 13.70
N ARG A 340 -16.55 6.02 14.07
CA ARG A 340 -16.96 6.27 15.46
C ARG A 340 -17.01 5.01 16.32
N PHE A 341 -17.11 3.83 15.69
CA PHE A 341 -17.20 2.53 16.35
C PHE A 341 -15.89 1.74 16.32
N TYR A 342 -14.93 2.17 15.49
CA TYR A 342 -13.65 1.51 15.34
C TYR A 342 -12.55 2.30 16.02
N ASN A 343 -11.98 1.71 17.06
CA ASN A 343 -10.85 2.30 17.75
C ASN A 343 -9.54 2.05 17.01
N GLN A 344 -8.49 2.76 17.39
CA GLN A 344 -7.13 2.54 16.89
C GLN A 344 -6.63 1.11 17.20
N PRO A 345 -5.73 0.54 16.40
CA PRO A 345 -5.22 -0.82 16.63
C PRO A 345 -4.38 -0.91 17.90
N CYS A 346 -4.53 -2.02 18.64
CA CYS A 346 -3.70 -2.31 19.81
C CYS A 346 -2.24 -2.54 19.46
N LYS A 347 -1.99 -3.09 18.27
CA LYS A 347 -0.67 -3.32 17.74
C LYS A 347 -0.61 -2.75 16.33
N SER A 348 0.31 -1.83 16.09
CA SER A 348 0.60 -1.34 14.73
C SER A 348 2.09 -1.35 14.44
N LEU A 349 2.44 -1.75 13.23
CA LEU A 349 3.80 -1.76 12.71
C LEU A 349 3.84 -0.89 11.46
N THR A 350 4.61 0.19 11.51
CA THR A 350 4.77 1.14 10.42
C THR A 350 6.22 1.16 9.96
N TYR A 351 6.45 1.26 8.66
CA TYR A 351 7.79 1.40 8.11
C TYR A 351 7.95 2.79 7.48
N HIS A 352 9.04 3.45 7.82
CA HIS A 352 9.41 4.75 7.28
C HIS A 352 10.59 4.57 6.33
N MET A 353 10.47 5.10 5.12
CA MET A 353 11.52 5.08 4.11
C MET A 353 12.28 6.40 4.10
N ASN A 354 13.61 6.31 4.03
CA ASN A 354 14.48 7.43 3.73
C ASN A 354 15.27 7.08 2.46
N VAL A 355 15.07 7.84 1.39
CA VAL A 355 15.55 7.54 0.04
C VAL A 355 16.75 8.43 -0.31
N GLU A 356 17.87 7.81 -0.64
CA GLU A 356 19.05 8.45 -1.20
C GLU A 356 19.14 8.12 -2.69
N GLU A 357 19.11 9.13 -3.56
CA GLU A 357 19.27 8.98 -5.01
C GLU A 357 20.74 9.06 -5.41
N LYS A 358 21.18 8.16 -6.31
CA LYS A 358 22.45 8.27 -7.03
C LYS A 358 22.20 8.13 -8.52
N LEU A 359 22.74 9.07 -9.29
CA LEU A 359 22.76 8.95 -10.75
C LEU A 359 23.64 7.76 -11.13
N VAL A 360 23.09 6.87 -11.96
CA VAL A 360 23.86 5.82 -12.62
C VAL A 360 24.35 6.41 -13.93
N ILE A 361 25.67 6.56 -14.06
CA ILE A 361 26.27 6.67 -15.37
C ILE A 361 26.19 5.25 -15.92
N PHE A 362 25.28 4.98 -16.84
CA PHE A 362 25.15 3.67 -17.46
C PHE A 362 26.49 3.27 -18.09
N GLU A 363 27.24 2.37 -17.45
CA GLU A 363 28.09 1.47 -18.20
C GLU A 363 27.11 0.50 -18.87
N LYS A 364 27.01 0.56 -20.20
CA LYS A 364 26.26 -0.41 -21.02
C LYS A 364 26.71 -1.81 -20.61
N GLU A 365 25.94 -2.49 -19.77
CA GLU A 365 26.15 -3.92 -19.52
C GLU A 365 25.59 -4.67 -20.74
N LEU A 366 26.47 -4.92 -21.71
CA LEU A 366 26.21 -5.76 -22.87
C LEU A 366 26.00 -7.20 -22.38
N VAL A 367 24.76 -7.54 -22.02
CA VAL A 367 24.38 -8.95 -21.93
C VAL A 367 24.17 -9.46 -23.35
N SER A 368 25.25 -9.91 -23.98
CA SER A 368 25.15 -10.77 -25.15
C SER A 368 24.59 -12.13 -24.69
N ASN A 369 23.28 -12.31 -24.79
CA ASN A 369 22.74 -13.66 -24.81
C ASN A 369 23.24 -14.32 -26.11
N SER A 370 24.20 -15.23 -25.95
CA SER A 370 24.71 -16.11 -27.00
C SER A 370 23.84 -17.36 -27.11
#